data_AF-A0A3M1JD88-F1
#
_entry.id   AF-A0A3M1JD88-F1
#
_cell.length_a   1.000
_cell.length_b   1.000
_cell.length_c   1.000
_cell.angle_alpha   90.00
_cell.angle_beta   90.00
_cell.angle_gamma   90.00
#
_symmetry.space_group_name_H-M   'P 1'
#
loop_
_entity.id
_entity.type
_entity.pdbx_description
1 polymer ?
#
loop_
_entity_poly.entity_id
_entity_poly.type
_entity_poly.pdbx_seq_one_letter_code
_entity_poly.pdbx_strand_id
1 'polypeptide(L)'
;MDQEHFEAHPVTPVQTGADDEQPWLTVSEAVLRCTERGLPRTPKTVRKWALRSAQNPDSSDLSVRREDIENGYRWLIEPASLDRKIAEELEFEARQGREPAGTGASVVAPPEPPNVAPALSEPELHPVEPVQTGADRGGHQREVEQLLREQLEQAQEEVAFLRGELKHRRTTDQALGDVIKALRLQAETSHARLEAGYHRPASHQVVIDREGAQDPQDTV
;
A
#
# COMPACT_ATOMS: atom_id res chain seq x y z
N MET A 1 27.00 41.79 -28.04
CA MET A 1 27.31 40.56 -27.27
C MET A 1 26.73 40.85 -25.90
N ASP A 2 25.43 40.59 -25.78
CA ASP A 2 24.61 41.11 -24.71
C ASP A 2 24.33 39.95 -23.76
N GLN A 3 24.88 40.05 -22.55
CA GLN A 3 24.71 39.08 -21.48
C GLN A 3 23.37 39.34 -20.81
N GLU A 4 22.39 38.50 -21.12
CA GLU A 4 21.12 38.46 -20.40
C GLU A 4 21.35 37.94 -18.98
N HIS A 5 21.26 38.85 -18.01
CA HIS A 5 21.18 38.54 -16.59
C HIS A 5 19.84 37.85 -16.31
N PHE A 6 19.86 36.54 -16.09
CA PHE A 6 18.75 35.81 -15.49
C PHE A 6 18.68 36.13 -13.99
N GLU A 7 17.86 37.12 -13.63
CA GLU A 7 17.45 37.35 -12.25
C GLU A 7 16.65 36.14 -11.74
N ALA A 8 17.27 35.35 -10.87
CA ALA A 8 16.61 34.28 -10.15
C ALA A 8 15.62 34.89 -9.14
N HIS A 9 14.33 34.88 -9.47
CA HIS A 9 13.30 35.27 -8.53
C HIS A 9 13.30 34.29 -7.33
N PRO A 10 13.48 34.77 -6.09
CA PRO A 10 13.35 33.94 -4.92
C PRO A 10 11.90 33.50 -4.78
N VAL A 11 11.67 32.19 -4.92
CA VAL A 11 10.39 31.56 -4.61
C VAL A 11 10.20 31.67 -3.10
N THR A 12 9.54 32.74 -2.65
CA THR A 12 9.11 32.85 -1.26
C THR A 12 8.02 31.81 -1.00
N PRO A 13 8.15 30.94 0.01
CA PRO A 13 7.07 30.04 0.38
C PRO A 13 5.87 30.87 0.80
N VAL A 14 4.74 30.66 0.13
CA VAL A 14 3.45 31.24 0.51
C VAL A 14 3.14 30.75 1.92
N GLN A 15 3.29 31.64 2.90
CA GLN A 15 2.72 31.45 4.22
C GLN A 15 1.20 31.61 4.08
N THR A 16 0.50 30.49 3.85
CA THR A 16 -0.94 30.42 4.07
C THR A 16 -1.21 30.78 5.53
N GLY A 17 -1.97 31.87 5.71
CA GLY A 17 -2.29 32.45 7.00
C GLY A 17 -2.89 31.44 7.97
N ALA A 18 -2.60 31.70 9.25
CA ALA A 18 -3.16 31.05 10.42
C ALA A 18 -4.68 31.29 10.51
N ASP A 19 -5.46 30.48 9.80
CA ASP A 19 -6.71 29.99 10.36
C ASP A 19 -6.38 28.68 11.09
N ASP A 20 -6.73 28.60 12.38
CA ASP A 20 -6.63 27.41 13.22
C ASP A 20 -7.59 26.28 12.76
N GLU A 21 -7.79 26.14 11.45
CA GLU A 21 -8.41 24.97 10.84
C GLU A 21 -7.40 23.83 10.93
N GLN A 22 -7.47 23.12 12.05
CA GLN A 22 -6.67 21.93 12.28
C GLN A 22 -6.79 21.01 11.05
N PRO A 23 -5.66 20.65 10.40
CA PRO A 23 -5.71 20.04 9.08
C PRO A 23 -6.45 18.71 9.17
N TRP A 24 -7.56 18.63 8.44
CA TRP A 24 -8.31 17.39 8.28
C TRP A 24 -7.42 16.34 7.63
N LEU A 25 -7.35 15.16 8.23
CA LEU A 25 -6.46 14.09 7.79
C LEU A 25 -7.12 13.28 6.70
N THR A 26 -6.37 12.99 5.64
CA THR A 26 -6.70 11.91 4.71
C THR A 26 -6.59 10.55 5.40
N VAL A 27 -7.18 9.52 4.80
CA VAL A 27 -7.07 8.13 5.29
C VAL A 27 -5.61 7.70 5.46
N SER A 28 -4.72 8.10 4.54
CA SER A 28 -3.30 7.74 4.60
C SER A 28 -2.60 8.39 5.80
N GLU A 29 -2.86 9.67 6.06
CA GLU A 29 -2.31 10.39 7.21
C GLU A 29 -2.87 9.86 8.53
N ALA A 30 -4.16 9.53 8.57
CA ALA A 30 -4.78 8.89 9.72
C ALA A 30 -4.11 7.54 10.06
N VAL A 31 -3.76 6.73 9.05
CA VAL A 31 -3.04 5.45 9.25
C VAL A 31 -1.65 5.67 9.85
N LEU A 32 -0.91 6.67 9.37
CA LEU A 32 0.39 7.03 9.93
C LEU A 32 0.25 7.43 11.40
N ARG A 33 -0.73 8.29 11.71
CA ARG A 33 -1.01 8.74 13.08
C ARG A 33 -1.39 7.59 14.01
N CYS A 34 -2.22 6.65 13.54
CA CYS A 34 -2.53 5.42 14.29
C CYS A 34 -1.26 4.63 14.64
N THR A 35 -0.34 4.50 13.68
CA THR A 35 0.94 3.79 13.86
C THR A 35 1.85 4.51 14.85
N GLU A 36 1.98 5.84 14.74
CA GLU A 36 2.77 6.67 15.66
C GLU A 36 2.26 6.61 17.11
N ARG A 37 0.96 6.42 17.29
CA ARG A 37 0.32 6.26 18.61
C ARG A 37 0.31 4.82 19.13
N GLY A 38 0.95 3.88 18.44
CA GLY A 38 1.09 2.49 18.87
C GLY A 38 -0.09 1.59 18.53
N LEU A 39 -1.01 2.03 17.67
CA LEU A 39 -2.15 1.25 17.19
C LEU A 39 -2.04 1.04 15.67
N PRO A 40 -1.20 0.10 15.19
CA PRO A 40 -1.04 -0.12 13.75
C PRO A 40 -2.37 -0.60 13.13
N ARG A 41 -2.90 0.18 12.20
CA ARG A 41 -4.15 -0.11 11.47
C ARG A 41 -3.94 -0.01 9.97
N THR A 42 -4.78 -0.72 9.21
CA THR A 42 -4.75 -0.67 7.73
C THR A 42 -5.63 0.48 7.20
N PRO A 43 -5.38 1.01 5.99
CA PRO A 43 -6.28 1.97 5.35
C PRO A 43 -7.73 1.49 5.25
N LYS A 44 -7.94 0.18 5.05
CA LYS A 44 -9.28 -0.44 5.00
C LYS A 44 -10.02 -0.30 6.33
N THR A 45 -9.33 -0.50 7.44
CA THR A 45 -9.92 -0.34 8.79
C THR A 45 -10.33 1.11 9.03
N VAL A 46 -9.45 2.06 8.73
CA VAL A 46 -9.73 3.50 8.90
C VAL A 46 -10.90 3.95 8.02
N ARG A 47 -10.97 3.49 6.75
CA ARG A 47 -12.14 3.74 5.87
C ARG A 47 -13.44 3.19 6.47
N LYS A 48 -13.40 2.00 7.07
CA LYS A 48 -14.57 1.39 7.71
C LYS A 48 -15.03 2.19 8.94
N TRP A 49 -14.10 2.72 9.72
CA TRP A 49 -14.45 3.64 10.81
C TRP A 49 -15.10 4.90 10.29
N ALA A 50 -14.50 5.56 9.28
CA ALA A 50 -15.07 6.76 8.69
C ALA A 50 -16.46 6.52 8.10
N LEU A 51 -16.66 5.42 7.35
CA LEU A 51 -17.96 5.04 6.80
C LEU A 51 -19.01 4.85 7.91
N ARG A 52 -18.65 4.13 8.99
CA ARG A 52 -19.57 3.88 10.12
C ARG A 52 -19.97 5.18 10.82
N SER A 53 -19.01 6.08 11.02
CA SER A 53 -19.24 7.40 11.62
C SER A 53 -20.11 8.29 10.76
N ALA A 54 -19.90 8.28 9.43
CA ALA A 54 -20.73 9.02 8.49
C ALA A 54 -22.18 8.49 8.44
N GLN A 55 -22.39 7.19 8.64
CA GLN A 55 -23.71 6.58 8.70
C GLN A 55 -24.47 6.86 10.01
N ASN A 56 -23.75 7.11 11.11
CA ASN A 56 -24.33 7.29 12.44
C ASN A 56 -23.70 8.50 13.15
N PRO A 57 -24.02 9.75 12.74
CA PRO A 57 -23.38 10.94 13.29
C PRO A 57 -23.60 11.09 14.81
N ASP A 58 -24.78 10.70 15.32
CA ASP A 58 -25.13 10.85 16.74
C ASP A 58 -24.35 9.90 17.68
N SER A 59 -23.80 8.82 17.14
CA SER A 59 -22.97 7.85 17.88
C SER A 59 -21.56 7.76 17.28
N SER A 60 -21.13 8.81 16.59
CA SER A 60 -19.87 8.79 15.86
C SER A 60 -18.68 8.98 16.80
N ASP A 61 -17.84 7.95 16.91
CA ASP A 61 -16.56 8.06 17.61
C ASP A 61 -15.56 8.97 16.87
N LEU A 62 -15.79 9.18 15.57
CA LEU A 62 -14.95 9.99 14.68
C LEU A 62 -15.77 11.09 14.02
N SER A 63 -15.21 12.29 14.00
CA SER A 63 -15.70 13.39 13.19
C SER A 63 -15.09 13.26 11.79
N VAL A 64 -15.94 13.04 10.80
CA VAL A 64 -15.53 12.77 9.43
C VAL A 64 -16.34 13.61 8.45
N ARG A 65 -15.70 14.00 7.35
CA ARG A 65 -16.35 14.65 6.21
C ARG A 65 -15.96 13.93 4.93
N ARG A 66 -16.91 13.86 4.00
CA ARG A 66 -16.69 13.37 2.65
C ARG A 66 -16.37 14.56 1.76
N GLU A 67 -15.27 14.48 1.03
CA GLU A 67 -14.89 15.46 0.02
C GLU A 67 -14.94 14.79 -1.36
N ASP A 68 -15.78 15.31 -2.24
CA ASP A 68 -15.84 14.83 -3.62
C ASP A 68 -14.64 15.37 -4.41
N ILE A 69 -14.03 14.48 -5.19
CA ILE A 69 -12.88 14.76 -6.06
C ILE A 69 -13.26 14.39 -7.49
N GLU A 70 -12.49 14.85 -8.48
CA GLU A 70 -12.79 14.58 -9.90
C GLU A 70 -12.95 13.06 -10.20
N ASN A 71 -12.20 12.21 -9.48
CA ASN A 71 -12.22 10.75 -9.63
C ASN A 71 -12.96 10.02 -8.49
N GLY A 72 -13.99 10.63 -7.89
CA GLY A 72 -14.82 9.99 -6.86
C GLY A 72 -14.88 10.80 -5.57
N TYR A 73 -14.52 10.18 -4.44
CA TYR A 73 -14.51 10.88 -3.14
C TYR A 73 -13.38 10.40 -2.26
N ARG A 74 -12.97 11.26 -1.32
CA ARG A 74 -12.04 10.91 -0.24
C ARG A 74 -12.64 11.23 1.12
N TRP A 75 -12.25 10.44 2.12
CA TRP A 75 -12.60 10.68 3.51
C TRP A 75 -11.56 11.59 4.15
N LEU A 76 -12.07 12.62 4.83
CA LEU A 76 -11.31 13.53 5.66
C LEU A 76 -11.73 13.33 7.11
N ILE A 77 -10.76 13.19 8.01
CA ILE A 77 -10.95 12.78 9.40
C ILE A 77 -10.35 13.84 10.31
N GLU A 78 -11.11 14.27 11.31
CA GLU A 78 -10.62 15.25 12.28
C GLU A 78 -9.56 14.62 13.20
N PRO A 79 -8.35 15.21 13.31
CA PRO A 79 -7.26 14.71 14.15
C PRO A 79 -7.64 14.37 15.59
N ALA A 80 -8.39 15.25 16.25
CA ALA A 80 -8.72 15.11 17.67
C ALA A 80 -9.70 13.96 17.92
N SER A 81 -10.66 13.76 17.01
CA SER A 81 -11.57 12.61 17.07
C SER A 81 -10.85 11.28 16.87
N LEU A 82 -9.87 11.25 15.94
CA LEU A 82 -9.05 10.07 15.71
C LEU A 82 -8.20 9.71 16.93
N ASP A 83 -7.60 10.68 17.59
CA ASP A 83 -6.81 10.45 18.81
C ASP A 83 -7.65 9.84 19.94
N ARG A 84 -8.90 10.29 20.12
CA ARG A 84 -9.83 9.69 21.08
C ARG A 84 -10.12 8.23 20.73
N LYS A 85 -10.43 7.96 19.46
CA LYS A 85 -10.68 6.60 19.00
C LYS A 85 -9.49 5.67 19.18
N ILE A 86 -8.28 6.16 18.93
CA ILE A 86 -7.05 5.40 19.15
C ILE A 86 -6.90 5.04 20.62
N ALA A 87 -7.15 5.98 21.53
CA ALA A 87 -7.07 5.73 22.98
C ALA A 87 -8.08 4.67 23.44
N GLU A 88 -9.33 4.72 22.96
CA GLU A 88 -10.35 3.71 23.23
C GLU A 88 -9.97 2.32 22.73
N GLU A 89 -9.47 2.22 21.50
CA GLU A 89 -9.05 0.95 20.90
C GLU A 89 -7.82 0.36 21.60
N LEU A 90 -6.86 1.19 22.01
CA LEU A 90 -5.72 0.75 22.81
C LEU A 90 -6.17 0.23 24.18
N GLU A 91 -7.12 0.90 24.83
CA GLU A 91 -7.70 0.43 26.09
C GLU A 91 -8.47 -0.88 25.90
N PHE A 92 -9.19 -1.02 24.78
CA PHE A 92 -9.88 -2.26 24.42
C PHE A 92 -8.90 -3.41 24.17
N GLU A 93 -7.82 -3.18 23.42
CA GLU A 93 -6.78 -4.18 23.19
C GLU A 93 -6.04 -4.57 24.48
N ALA A 94 -5.80 -3.61 25.39
CA ALA A 94 -5.22 -3.88 26.70
C ALA A 94 -6.13 -4.75 27.59
N ARG A 95 -7.45 -4.58 27.49
CA ARG A 95 -8.44 -5.42 28.18
C ARG A 95 -8.49 -6.83 27.57
N GLN A 96 -8.54 -6.92 26.24
CA GLN A 96 -8.55 -8.20 25.51
C GLN A 96 -7.28 -9.03 25.73
N GLY A 97 -6.11 -8.38 25.84
CA GLY A 97 -4.84 -9.08 26.10
C GLY A 97 -4.70 -9.67 27.51
N ARG A 98 -5.57 -9.28 28.46
CA ARG A 98 -5.54 -9.75 29.86
C ARG A 98 -6.54 -10.85 30.19
N GLU A 99 -7.64 -10.97 29.45
CA GLU A 99 -8.46 -12.16 29.57
C GLU A 99 -7.79 -13.28 28.77
N PRO A 100 -7.27 -14.35 29.41
CA PRO A 100 -7.08 -15.58 28.66
C PRO A 100 -8.45 -15.90 28.10
N ALA A 101 -8.55 -15.96 26.76
CA ALA A 101 -9.74 -16.44 26.10
C ALA A 101 -10.11 -17.75 26.79
N GLY A 102 -11.11 -17.68 27.67
CA GLY A 102 -11.81 -18.83 28.18
C GLY A 102 -12.56 -19.35 26.98
N THR A 103 -11.83 -20.01 26.08
CA THR A 103 -12.39 -20.96 25.15
C THR A 103 -13.09 -21.94 26.07
N GLY A 104 -14.38 -21.68 26.30
CA GLY A 104 -15.36 -22.70 26.59
C GLY A 104 -15.26 -23.67 25.43
N ALA A 105 -14.24 -24.53 25.49
CA ALA A 105 -14.24 -25.82 24.88
C ALA A 105 -15.42 -26.52 25.55
N SER A 106 -16.60 -26.26 25.00
CA SER A 106 -17.62 -27.30 24.91
C SER A 106 -16.96 -28.38 24.05
N VAL A 107 -16.13 -29.19 24.71
CA VAL A 107 -15.74 -30.51 24.23
C VAL A 107 -17.06 -31.27 24.21
N VAL A 108 -17.78 -31.13 23.11
CA VAL A 108 -18.73 -32.14 22.67
C VAL A 108 -17.87 -33.36 22.41
N ALA A 109 -17.76 -34.19 23.44
CA ALA A 109 -17.12 -35.49 23.37
C ALA A 109 -17.78 -36.28 22.21
N PRO A 110 -16.99 -36.98 21.38
CA PRO A 110 -17.54 -37.89 20.39
C PRO A 110 -18.37 -38.97 21.11
N PRO A 111 -19.64 -39.19 20.75
CA PRO A 111 -20.41 -40.27 21.36
C PRO A 111 -19.87 -41.61 20.86
N GLU A 112 -19.25 -42.38 21.76
CA GLU A 112 -19.05 -43.82 21.59
C GLU A 112 -20.40 -44.55 21.54
N PRO A 113 -20.53 -45.65 20.78
CA PRO A 113 -21.79 -46.37 20.63
C PRO A 113 -22.19 -47.08 21.95
N PRO A 114 -23.46 -46.97 22.40
CA PRO A 114 -23.91 -47.60 23.63
C PRO A 114 -24.21 -49.09 23.41
N ASN A 115 -23.64 -49.94 24.26
CA ASN A 115 -24.15 -51.29 24.50
C ASN A 115 -24.72 -51.35 25.92
N VAL A 116 -25.97 -51.84 25.97
CA VAL A 116 -26.76 -52.30 27.12
C VAL A 116 -27.49 -51.25 27.98
N ALA A 117 -28.81 -51.37 27.93
CA ALA A 117 -29.90 -50.67 28.63
C ALA A 117 -30.11 -51.15 30.10
N PRO A 118 -31.23 -50.84 30.79
CA PRO A 118 -31.94 -49.56 30.97
C PRO A 118 -32.21 -49.27 32.47
N ALA A 119 -32.31 -48.01 32.87
CA ALA A 119 -33.05 -47.64 34.07
C ALA A 119 -33.82 -46.33 33.84
N LEU A 120 -35.14 -46.50 33.84
CA LEU A 120 -36.22 -45.52 33.77
C LEU A 120 -35.94 -44.22 34.54
N SER A 121 -36.00 -43.10 33.84
CA SER A 121 -36.49 -41.82 34.38
C SER A 121 -37.01 -41.01 33.20
N GLU A 122 -38.33 -40.81 33.16
CA GLU A 122 -39.05 -39.99 32.20
C GLU A 122 -38.70 -38.50 32.41
N PRO A 123 -38.28 -37.77 31.37
CA PRO A 123 -38.43 -36.33 31.32
C PRO A 123 -39.66 -35.97 30.49
N GLU A 124 -40.53 -35.15 31.08
CA GLU A 124 -41.71 -34.56 30.45
C GLU A 124 -41.37 -33.98 29.06
N LEU A 125 -42.05 -34.54 28.05
CA LEU A 125 -42.10 -34.02 26.70
C LEU A 125 -42.87 -32.70 26.71
N HIS A 126 -42.15 -31.58 26.69
CA HIS A 126 -42.70 -30.34 26.16
C HIS A 126 -42.66 -30.43 24.62
N PRO A 127 -43.82 -30.48 23.92
CA PRO A 127 -43.86 -30.37 22.48
C PRO A 127 -43.58 -28.91 22.13
N VAL A 128 -42.32 -28.59 21.85
CA VAL A 128 -41.98 -27.31 21.22
C VAL A 128 -42.44 -27.42 19.77
N GLU A 129 -43.56 -26.78 19.46
CA GLU A 129 -44.04 -26.65 18.09
C GLU A 129 -42.92 -26.08 17.21
N PRO A 130 -42.62 -26.68 16.04
CA PRO A 130 -41.69 -26.09 15.10
C PRO A 130 -42.31 -24.79 14.59
N VAL A 131 -41.77 -23.67 15.03
CA VAL A 131 -42.07 -22.35 14.47
C VAL A 131 -41.72 -22.38 12.99
N GLN A 132 -42.73 -22.64 12.16
CA GLN A 132 -42.68 -22.47 10.72
C GLN A 132 -42.50 -20.97 10.47
N THR A 133 -41.24 -20.55 10.35
CA THR A 133 -40.88 -19.24 9.81
C THR A 133 -41.18 -19.32 8.31
N GLY A 134 -42.40 -18.92 7.97
CA GLY A 134 -42.92 -18.87 6.62
C GLY A 134 -41.98 -18.13 5.68
N ALA A 135 -41.60 -18.84 4.61
CA ALA A 135 -41.46 -18.38 3.25
C ALA A 135 -41.40 -16.85 3.00
N ASP A 136 -40.26 -16.22 3.33
CA ASP A 136 -39.85 -14.96 2.67
C ASP A 136 -38.32 -14.89 2.45
N ARG A 137 -37.67 -16.03 2.20
CA ARG A 137 -36.22 -16.13 1.98
C ARG A 137 -35.76 -15.80 0.55
N GLY A 138 -36.66 -15.62 -0.40
CA GLY A 138 -36.31 -15.49 -1.82
C GLY A 138 -35.67 -14.15 -2.20
N GLY A 139 -36.09 -13.05 -1.56
CA GLY A 139 -35.59 -11.71 -1.85
C GLY A 139 -34.16 -11.50 -1.36
N HIS A 140 -33.91 -11.79 -0.08
CA HIS A 140 -32.59 -11.60 0.53
C HIS A 140 -31.51 -12.50 -0.07
N GLN A 141 -31.85 -13.69 -0.54
CA GLN A 141 -30.86 -14.58 -1.15
C GLN A 141 -30.33 -14.01 -2.48
N ARG A 142 -31.19 -13.38 -3.30
CA ARG A 142 -30.78 -12.75 -4.56
C ARG A 142 -29.91 -11.51 -4.35
N GLU A 143 -30.24 -10.70 -3.35
CA GLU A 143 -29.48 -9.50 -3.00
C GLU A 143 -28.07 -9.87 -2.50
N VAL A 144 -27.97 -10.90 -1.65
CA VAL A 144 -26.67 -11.42 -1.19
C VAL A 144 -25.85 -11.99 -2.36
N GLU A 145 -26.48 -12.74 -3.28
CA GLU A 145 -25.80 -13.25 -4.47
C GLU A 145 -25.27 -12.13 -5.37
N GLN A 146 -26.04 -11.05 -5.54
CA GLN A 146 -25.62 -9.90 -6.34
C GLN A 146 -24.43 -9.17 -5.70
N LEU A 147 -24.50 -8.91 -4.38
CA LEU A 147 -23.38 -8.31 -3.64
C LEU A 147 -22.12 -9.18 -3.72
N LEU A 148 -22.27 -10.51 -3.63
CA LEU A 148 -21.12 -11.42 -3.76
C LEU A 148 -20.49 -11.35 -5.15
N ARG A 149 -21.30 -11.22 -6.21
CA ARG A 149 -20.79 -11.08 -7.58
C ARG A 149 -20.04 -9.77 -7.77
N GLU A 150 -20.60 -8.67 -7.29
CA GLU A 150 -19.95 -7.35 -7.35
C GLU A 150 -18.62 -7.36 -6.57
N GLN A 151 -18.58 -7.97 -5.38
CA GLN A 151 -17.34 -8.13 -4.63
C GLN A 151 -16.31 -9.01 -5.36
N LEU A 152 -16.77 -10.07 -6.02
CA LEU A 152 -15.88 -10.96 -6.78
C LEU A 152 -15.29 -10.22 -7.99
N GLU A 153 -16.11 -9.45 -8.70
CA GLU A 153 -15.67 -8.64 -9.84
C GLU A 153 -14.65 -7.59 -9.40
N GLN A 154 -14.94 -6.84 -8.32
CA GLN A 154 -14.00 -5.87 -7.77
C GLN A 154 -12.67 -6.52 -7.33
N ALA A 155 -12.73 -7.70 -6.70
CA ALA A 155 -11.53 -8.44 -6.32
C ALA A 155 -10.74 -8.92 -7.55
N GLN A 156 -11.42 -9.31 -8.63
CA GLN A 156 -10.77 -9.71 -9.89
C GLN A 156 -10.08 -8.52 -10.57
N GLU A 157 -10.70 -7.35 -10.57
CA GLU A 157 -10.10 -6.11 -11.07
C GLU A 157 -8.86 -5.71 -10.26
N GLU A 158 -8.93 -5.78 -8.93
CA GLU A 158 -7.78 -5.50 -8.05
C GLU A 158 -6.64 -6.47 -8.32
N VAL A 159 -6.93 -7.78 -8.46
CA VAL A 159 -5.91 -8.78 -8.82
C VAL A 159 -5.30 -8.51 -10.20
N ALA A 160 -6.11 -8.11 -11.18
CA ALA A 160 -5.63 -7.77 -12.50
C ALA A 160 -4.71 -6.53 -12.47
N PHE A 161 -5.10 -5.51 -11.72
CA PHE A 161 -4.30 -4.30 -11.48
C PHE A 161 -2.95 -4.64 -10.83
N LEU A 162 -2.96 -5.38 -9.72
CA LEU A 162 -1.75 -5.77 -9.00
C LEU A 162 -0.81 -6.61 -9.87
N ARG A 163 -1.34 -7.50 -10.71
CA ARG A 163 -0.54 -8.26 -11.69
C ARG A 163 0.11 -7.35 -12.72
N GLY A 164 -0.63 -6.33 -13.19
CA GLY A 164 -0.11 -5.31 -14.10
C GLY A 164 1.05 -4.51 -13.47
N GLU A 165 0.87 -4.05 -12.24
CA GLU A 165 1.90 -3.33 -11.49
C GLU A 165 3.15 -4.21 -11.28
N LEU A 166 2.97 -5.47 -10.87
CA LEU A 166 4.07 -6.38 -10.63
C LEU A 166 4.85 -6.73 -11.90
N LYS A 167 4.16 -6.80 -13.04
CA LYS A 167 4.81 -6.93 -14.36
C LYS A 167 5.63 -5.69 -14.69
N HIS A 168 5.09 -4.49 -14.47
CA HIS A 168 5.81 -3.24 -14.71
C HIS A 168 7.08 -3.16 -13.86
N ARG A 169 6.99 -3.46 -12.55
CA ARG A 169 8.15 -3.49 -11.64
C ARG A 169 9.23 -4.47 -12.10
N ARG A 170 8.86 -5.69 -12.50
CA ARG A 170 9.82 -6.67 -13.04
C ARG A 170 10.57 -6.16 -14.28
N THR A 171 9.87 -5.47 -15.18
CA THR A 171 10.50 -4.86 -16.36
C THR A 171 11.49 -3.78 -15.96
N THR A 172 11.12 -2.93 -15.00
CA THR A 172 12.01 -1.88 -14.47
C THR A 172 13.24 -2.48 -13.80
N ASP A 173 13.07 -3.50 -12.96
CA ASP A 173 14.18 -4.19 -12.30
C ASP A 173 15.13 -4.85 -13.30
N GLN A 174 14.58 -5.44 -14.36
CA GLN A 174 15.37 -6.01 -15.44
C GLN A 174 16.19 -4.94 -16.17
N ALA A 175 15.56 -3.81 -16.53
CA ALA A 175 16.24 -2.69 -17.17
C ALA A 175 17.37 -2.13 -16.29
N LEU A 176 17.14 -1.96 -14.99
CA LEU A 176 18.16 -1.55 -14.03
C LEU A 176 19.31 -2.56 -13.95
N GLY A 177 19.00 -3.86 -13.96
CA GLY A 177 19.99 -4.93 -14.00
C GLY A 177 20.90 -4.86 -15.23
N ASP A 178 20.34 -4.56 -16.39
CA ASP A 178 21.10 -4.43 -17.64
C ASP A 178 21.98 -3.17 -17.66
N VAL A 179 21.51 -2.04 -17.10
CA VAL A 179 22.33 -0.83 -16.91
C VAL A 179 23.52 -1.11 -15.99
N ILE A 180 23.30 -1.81 -14.86
CA ILE A 180 24.39 -2.17 -13.93
C ILE A 180 25.44 -3.05 -14.63
N LYS A 181 25.01 -4.03 -15.45
CA LYS A 181 25.93 -4.86 -16.22
C LYS A 181 26.74 -4.04 -17.23
N ALA A 182 26.09 -3.13 -17.95
CA ALA A 182 26.76 -2.27 -18.92
C ALA A 182 27.83 -1.38 -18.25
N LEU A 183 27.50 -0.80 -17.09
CA LEU A 183 28.45 0.00 -16.32
C LEU A 183 29.66 -0.82 -15.83
N ARG A 184 29.44 -2.06 -15.39
CA ARG A 184 30.54 -2.97 -15.02
C ARG A 184 31.45 -3.28 -16.21
N LEU A 185 30.87 -3.62 -17.36
CA LEU A 185 31.64 -3.87 -18.58
C LEU A 185 32.45 -2.64 -19.03
N GLN A 186 31.86 -1.45 -18.90
CA GLN A 186 32.54 -0.19 -19.21
C GLN A 186 33.71 0.07 -18.26
N ALA A 187 33.55 -0.22 -16.96
CA ALA A 187 34.61 -0.10 -15.97
C ALA A 187 35.77 -1.07 -16.27
N GLU A 188 35.46 -2.35 -16.57
CA GLU A 188 36.45 -3.36 -16.96
C GLU A 188 37.21 -2.97 -18.22
N THR A 189 36.50 -2.47 -19.24
CA THR A 189 37.11 -2.00 -20.49
C THR A 189 38.02 -0.80 -20.25
N SER A 190 37.59 0.13 -19.38
CA SER A 190 38.37 1.32 -19.03
C SER A 190 39.65 0.94 -18.27
N HIS A 191 39.55 0.00 -17.32
CA HIS A 191 40.69 -0.56 -16.61
C HIS A 191 41.67 -1.27 -17.57
N ALA A 192 41.17 -2.11 -18.47
CA ALA A 192 42.00 -2.78 -19.47
C ALA A 192 42.72 -1.80 -20.42
N ARG A 193 42.08 -0.70 -20.80
CA ARG A 193 42.72 0.37 -21.60
C ARG A 193 43.83 1.08 -20.85
N LEU A 194 43.63 1.36 -19.55
CA LEU A 194 44.66 1.98 -18.72
C LEU A 194 45.88 1.05 -18.58
N GLU A 195 45.66 -0.23 -18.28
CA GLU A 195 46.73 -1.26 -18.23
C GLU A 195 47.48 -1.37 -19.56
N ALA A 196 46.77 -1.42 -20.69
CA ALA A 196 47.40 -1.47 -22.01
C ALA A 196 48.20 -0.19 -22.35
N GLY A 197 47.75 0.97 -21.88
CA GLY A 197 48.44 2.26 -22.06
C GLY A 197 49.76 2.39 -21.29
N TYR A 198 49.93 1.64 -20.19
CA TYR A 198 51.20 1.56 -19.46
C TYR A 198 52.27 0.74 -20.20
N HIS A 199 51.87 -0.13 -21.12
CA HIS A 199 52.76 -0.69 -22.14
C HIS A 199 52.87 0.24 -23.34
N ARG A 200 53.25 1.50 -23.11
CA ARG A 200 53.78 2.34 -24.17
C ARG A 200 55.05 1.64 -24.68
N PRO A 201 55.08 1.11 -25.93
CA PRO A 201 56.29 0.48 -26.45
C PRO A 201 57.40 1.52 -26.34
N ALA A 202 58.48 1.14 -25.65
CA ALA A 202 59.66 1.97 -25.49
C ALA A 202 60.01 2.55 -26.85
N SER A 203 59.92 3.88 -26.91
CA SER A 203 60.18 4.76 -28.03
C SER A 203 60.96 4.09 -29.16
N HIS A 204 60.25 3.59 -30.18
CA HIS A 204 60.84 3.47 -31.50
C HIS A 204 61.12 4.91 -31.92
N GLN A 205 62.39 5.30 -31.79
CA GLN A 205 62.91 6.58 -32.18
C GLN A 205 62.68 6.68 -33.69
N VAL A 206 61.57 7.27 -34.10
CA VAL A 206 61.29 7.60 -35.49
C VAL A 206 62.33 8.64 -35.86
N VAL A 207 63.41 8.16 -36.49
CA VAL A 207 64.33 9.00 -37.25
C VAL A 207 63.47 9.61 -38.35
N ILE A 208 63.03 10.85 -38.13
CA ILE A 208 62.42 11.66 -39.17
C ILE A 208 63.57 12.07 -40.08
N ASP A 209 63.82 11.27 -41.11
CA ASP A 209 64.61 11.72 -42.26
C ASP A 209 63.87 12.88 -42.91
N ARG A 210 64.44 14.06 -42.68
CA ARG A 210 64.00 15.34 -43.23
C ARG A 210 64.57 15.46 -44.64
N GLU A 211 64.00 14.73 -45.60
CA GLU A 211 64.26 14.96 -47.02
C GLU A 211 63.02 15.51 -47.72
N GLY A 212 63.23 16.57 -48.51
CA GLY A 212 62.30 16.98 -49.56
C GLY A 212 61.45 18.21 -49.28
N ALA A 213 62.09 19.37 -49.13
CA ALA A 213 61.47 20.63 -49.52
C ALA A 213 61.23 20.59 -51.04
N GLN A 214 59.97 20.60 -51.48
CA GLN A 214 59.62 20.74 -52.89
C GLN A 214 58.82 22.02 -53.08
N ASP A 215 59.46 22.93 -53.79
CA ASP A 215 59.06 24.29 -54.15
C ASP A 215 57.85 24.25 -55.11
N PRO A 216 56.74 24.96 -54.84
CA PRO A 216 55.66 25.08 -55.81
C PRO A 216 56.05 26.11 -56.88
N GLN A 217 56.50 25.62 -58.03
CA GLN A 217 56.60 26.43 -59.25
C GLN A 217 55.20 26.88 -59.69
N ASP A 218 55.13 28.19 -59.92
CA ASP A 218 54.16 28.93 -60.71
C ASP A 218 53.48 28.13 -61.83
N THR A 219 52.16 28.30 -61.98
CA THR A 219 51.58 28.38 -63.33
C THR A 219 50.41 29.35 -63.36
N VAL A 220 50.51 30.22 -64.37
CA VAL A 220 49.67 31.36 -64.77
C VAL A 220 48.30 30.93 -65.28
#